data_AF-A0A7S3TB11-F1
#
_entry.id   AF-A0A7S3TB11-F1
#
_cell.length_a   1.000
_cell.length_b   1.000
_cell.length_c   1.000
_cell.angle_alpha   90.00
_cell.angle_beta   90.00
_cell.angle_gamma   90.00
#
_symmetry.space_group_name_H-M   'P 1'
#
loop_
_entity.id
_entity.type
_entity.pdbx_description
1 polymer ?
#
loop_
_entity_poly.entity_id
_entity_poly.type
_entity_poly.pdbx_seq_one_letter_code
_entity_poly.pdbx_strand_id
1 'polypeptide(L)'
;FNSPTGVAVSPDGSALLVCGADDSLRQVCVSAPPPPPTFAPIVVPPSTLVADLGKMWGDADLPEGKVTFIVGDDEERYEHVSKNVLCVRSVFFRTMFGIGMKERDAAEVTVLETDLATFTALIDYLCTDQLDLGEGE
;
A
#
# COMPACT_ATOMS: atom_id res chain seq x y z
N PHE A 1 54.90 -2.07 28.59
CA PHE A 1 54.04 -1.99 29.78
C PHE A 1 53.82 -3.41 30.23
N ASN A 2 54.53 -3.83 31.28
CA ASN A 2 54.59 -5.22 31.72
C ASN A 2 54.03 -5.30 33.13
N SER A 3 53.23 -6.33 33.43
CA SER A 3 52.66 -6.58 34.76
C SER A 3 51.84 -5.40 35.31
N PRO A 4 50.65 -5.08 34.73
CA PRO A 4 49.71 -4.15 35.34
C PRO A 4 49.34 -4.59 36.77
N THR A 5 49.37 -3.65 37.71
CA THR A 5 49.04 -3.89 39.12
C THR A 5 47.76 -3.20 39.55
N GLY A 6 47.29 -2.21 38.79
CA GLY A 6 46.07 -1.48 39.12
C GLY A 6 45.54 -0.64 37.95
N VAL A 7 44.25 -0.33 38.04
CA VAL A 7 43.53 0.49 37.07
C VAL A 7 42.57 1.42 37.80
N ALA A 8 42.47 2.66 37.34
CA ALA A 8 41.47 3.62 37.76
C ALA A 8 40.75 4.20 36.55
N VAL A 9 39.44 4.33 36.65
CA VAL A 9 38.59 4.97 35.64
C VAL A 9 38.28 6.39 36.11
N SER A 10 38.44 7.36 35.21
CA SER A 10 37.96 8.74 35.45
C SER A 10 36.45 8.76 35.72
N PRO A 11 35.93 9.68 36.56
CA PRO A 11 34.50 9.75 36.87
C PRO A 11 33.60 9.95 35.63
N ASP A 12 34.12 10.60 34.59
CA ASP A 12 33.44 10.82 33.31
C ASP A 12 33.63 9.67 32.29
N GLY A 13 34.40 8.63 32.66
CA GLY A 13 34.70 7.47 31.82
C GLY A 13 35.61 7.76 30.62
N SER A 14 36.12 8.98 30.47
CA SER A 14 36.88 9.42 29.28
C SER A 14 38.33 8.95 29.26
N ALA A 15 38.84 8.50 30.40
CA ALA A 15 40.23 8.07 30.56
C ALA A 15 40.37 6.91 31.56
N LEU A 16 41.34 6.04 31.29
CA LEU A 16 41.85 5.01 32.19
C LEU A 16 43.28 5.35 32.59
N LEU A 17 43.59 5.23 33.87
CA LEU A 17 44.96 5.25 34.39
C LEU A 17 45.36 3.83 34.76
N VAL A 18 46.50 3.37 34.26
CA VAL A 18 47.03 2.03 34.53
C VAL A 18 48.41 2.17 35.18
N CYS A 19 48.61 1.51 36.32
CA CYS A 19 49.91 1.43 36.98
C CYS A 19 50.59 0.08 36.68
N GLY A 20 51.89 0.15 36.39
CA GLY A 20 52.78 -1.00 36.23
C GLY A 20 53.50 -1.34 37.53
N ALA A 21 54.03 -2.55 37.63
CA ALA A 21 54.88 -2.98 38.75
C ALA A 21 56.25 -2.26 38.80
N ASP A 22 56.59 -1.48 37.78
CA ASP A 22 57.83 -0.71 37.60
C ASP A 22 57.65 0.78 37.93
N ASP A 23 56.66 1.12 38.75
CA ASP A 23 56.24 2.49 39.06
C ASP A 23 55.84 3.34 37.83
N SER A 24 55.60 2.70 36.68
CA SER A 24 55.12 3.41 35.49
C SER A 24 53.62 3.69 35.57
N LEU A 25 53.22 4.87 35.10
CA LEU A 25 51.81 5.25 34.92
C LEU A 25 51.53 5.51 33.45
N ARG A 26 50.42 4.97 32.95
CA ARG A 26 49.92 5.24 31.60
C ARG A 26 48.48 5.70 31.64
N GLN A 27 48.23 6.85 31.03
CA GLN A 27 46.88 7.31 30.72
C GLN A 27 46.46 6.80 29.34
N VAL A 28 45.24 6.28 29.26
CA VAL A 28 44.60 5.82 28.03
C VAL A 28 43.32 6.61 27.85
N CYS A 29 43.20 7.36 26.76
CA CYS A 29 41.94 8.05 26.43
C CYS A 29 40.93 7.04 25.86
N VAL A 30 39.75 7.03 26.44
CA VAL A 30 38.59 6.26 25.97
C VAL A 30 37.74 7.19 25.14
N SER A 31 38.09 7.37 23.85
CA SER A 31 37.21 8.08 22.94
C SER A 31 36.02 7.19 22.60
N ALA A 32 34.80 7.70 22.77
CA ALA A 32 33.63 7.03 22.21
C ALA A 32 33.82 6.86 20.70
N PRO A 33 33.39 5.72 20.10
CA PRO A 33 33.37 5.60 18.65
C PRO A 33 32.54 6.75 18.06
N PRO A 34 32.89 7.27 16.86
CA PRO A 34 32.10 8.31 16.21
C PRO A 34 30.64 7.85 16.12
N PRO A 35 29.66 8.77 16.27
CA PRO A 35 28.26 8.40 16.13
C PRO A 35 28.06 7.73 14.77
N PRO A 36 27.26 6.65 14.69
CA PRO A 36 26.98 6.02 13.41
C PRO A 36 26.40 7.08 12.45
N PRO A 37 26.70 7.00 11.14
CA PRO A 37 26.14 7.93 10.18
C PRO A 37 24.61 7.88 10.30
N THR A 38 24.01 9.02 10.63
CA THR A 38 22.55 9.15 10.65
C THR A 38 22.06 9.08 9.20
N PHE A 39 21.45 7.96 8.83
CA PHE A 39 20.75 7.86 7.56
C PHE A 39 19.62 8.88 7.56
N ALA A 40 19.55 9.71 6.51
CA ALA A 40 18.41 10.58 6.30
C ALA A 40 17.14 9.71 6.17
N PRO A 41 16.01 10.10 6.78
CA PRO A 41 14.77 9.35 6.64
C PRO A 41 14.36 9.29 5.17
N ILE A 42 14.05 8.11 4.67
CA ILE A 42 13.52 7.91 3.32
C ILE A 42 12.13 8.52 3.27
N VAL A 43 11.91 9.47 2.35
CA VAL A 43 10.60 10.04 2.07
C VAL A 43 9.82 9.04 1.20
N VAL A 44 8.75 8.45 1.77
CA VAL A 44 7.85 7.56 1.03
C VAL A 44 6.75 8.42 0.39
N PRO A 45 6.56 8.35 -0.95
CA PRO A 45 5.49 9.08 -1.61
C PRO A 45 4.11 8.54 -1.23
N PRO A 46 3.04 9.34 -1.35
CA PRO A 46 1.66 8.86 -1.18
C PRO A 46 1.33 7.70 -2.11
N SER A 47 0.43 6.83 -1.68
CA SER A 47 -0.05 5.71 -2.49
C SER A 47 -0.87 6.20 -3.68
N THR A 48 -0.63 5.62 -4.87
CA THR A 48 -1.42 5.84 -6.07
C THR A 48 -2.45 4.73 -6.32
N LEU A 49 -2.49 3.70 -5.45
CA LEU A 49 -3.26 2.47 -5.69
C LEU A 49 -4.73 2.73 -6.04
N VAL A 50 -5.41 3.60 -5.28
CA VAL A 50 -6.83 3.90 -5.49
C VAL A 50 -7.05 4.57 -6.85
N ALA A 51 -6.21 5.54 -7.20
CA ALA A 51 -6.27 6.21 -8.50
C ALA A 51 -5.95 5.26 -9.66
N ASP A 52 -5.03 4.31 -9.45
CA ASP A 52 -4.67 3.32 -10.46
C ASP A 52 -5.77 2.27 -10.66
N LEU A 53 -6.46 1.85 -9.59
CA LEU A 53 -7.61 0.95 -9.71
C LEU A 53 -8.83 1.63 -10.35
N GLY A 54 -9.04 2.93 -10.11
CA GLY A 54 -10.09 3.69 -10.77
C GLY A 54 -9.97 3.68 -12.31
N LYS A 55 -8.75 3.57 -12.85
CA LYS A 55 -8.52 3.46 -14.30
C LYS A 55 -9.02 2.13 -14.90
N MET A 56 -9.30 1.12 -14.08
CA MET A 56 -9.78 -0.19 -14.55
C MET A 56 -11.26 -0.17 -15.00
N TRP A 57 -11.89 1.00 -14.96
CA TRP A 57 -13.22 1.28 -15.48
C TRP A 57 -13.17 2.46 -16.47
N GLY A 58 -14.03 2.43 -17.48
CA GLY A 58 -14.26 3.54 -18.43
C GLY A 58 -13.17 3.72 -19.49
N ASP A 59 -11.97 3.18 -19.26
CA ASP A 59 -10.87 3.20 -20.21
C ASP A 59 -11.04 2.09 -21.26
N ALA A 60 -11.30 2.48 -22.52
CA ALA A 60 -11.44 1.56 -23.65
C ALA A 60 -10.12 0.90 -24.07
N ASP A 61 -8.97 1.53 -23.81
CA ASP A 61 -7.65 1.11 -24.30
C ASP A 61 -7.04 -0.04 -23.47
N LEU A 62 -7.57 -0.28 -22.27
CA LEU A 62 -7.13 -1.40 -21.44
C LEU A 62 -7.42 -2.78 -22.10
N PRO A 63 -6.67 -3.83 -21.75
CA PRO A 63 -6.86 -5.18 -22.32
C PRO A 63 -8.25 -5.77 -22.12
N GLU A 64 -8.54 -6.86 -22.83
CA GLU A 64 -9.81 -7.60 -22.75
C GLU A 64 -10.16 -8.13 -21.35
N GLY A 65 -11.39 -8.63 -21.18
CA GLY A 65 -11.95 -9.05 -19.89
C GLY A 65 -12.85 -8.00 -19.25
N LYS A 66 -13.39 -7.08 -20.07
CA LYS A 66 -14.34 -6.06 -19.66
C LYS A 66 -15.79 -6.52 -19.88
N VAL A 67 -16.73 -5.83 -19.25
CA VAL A 67 -18.17 -5.97 -19.44
C VAL A 67 -18.80 -4.60 -19.62
N THR A 68 -19.85 -4.54 -20.43
CA THR A 68 -20.78 -3.41 -20.49
C THR A 68 -22.04 -3.78 -19.73
N PHE A 69 -22.50 -2.91 -18.84
CA PHE A 69 -23.80 -3.06 -18.18
C PHE A 69 -24.85 -2.23 -18.90
N ILE A 70 -26.05 -2.79 -19.06
CA ILE A 70 -27.23 -2.11 -19.55
C ILE A 70 -28.13 -1.90 -18.34
N VAL A 71 -28.31 -0.66 -17.89
CA VAL A 71 -28.85 -0.32 -16.58
C VAL A 71 -30.22 0.35 -16.70
N GLY A 72 -31.16 -0.11 -15.88
CA GLY A 72 -32.48 0.49 -15.75
C GLY A 72 -33.39 0.29 -16.96
N ASP A 73 -34.57 0.89 -16.89
CA ASP A 73 -35.60 0.79 -17.94
C ASP A 73 -35.23 1.57 -19.21
N ASP A 74 -34.38 2.59 -19.06
CA ASP A 74 -33.90 3.43 -20.17
C ASP A 74 -32.72 2.80 -20.95
N GLU A 75 -32.32 1.56 -20.59
CA GLU A 75 -31.22 0.80 -21.20
C GLU A 75 -29.90 1.57 -21.27
N GLU A 76 -29.60 2.35 -20.22
CA GLU A 76 -28.39 3.17 -20.18
C GLU A 76 -27.12 2.31 -20.14
N ARG A 77 -26.10 2.69 -20.91
CA ARG A 77 -24.89 1.87 -21.09
C ARG A 77 -23.77 2.32 -20.18
N TYR A 78 -23.25 1.39 -19.39
CA TYR A 78 -22.09 1.58 -18.54
C TYR A 78 -20.96 0.66 -18.98
N GLU A 79 -20.02 1.21 -19.74
CA GLU A 79 -19.06 0.44 -20.54
C GLU A 79 -17.71 0.23 -19.86
N HIS A 80 -16.95 -0.73 -20.38
CA HIS A 80 -15.52 -0.92 -20.08
C HIS A 80 -15.18 -1.22 -18.60
N VAL A 81 -16.02 -1.96 -17.88
CA VAL A 81 -15.75 -2.36 -16.49
C VAL A 81 -14.95 -3.65 -16.44
N SER A 82 -13.83 -3.69 -15.71
CA SER A 82 -13.03 -4.92 -15.55
C SER A 82 -13.76 -6.02 -14.75
N LYS A 83 -14.05 -7.17 -15.38
CA LYS A 83 -14.63 -8.34 -14.69
C LYS A 83 -13.75 -8.84 -13.55
N ASN A 84 -12.42 -8.74 -13.67
CA ASN A 84 -11.49 -9.20 -12.65
C ASN A 84 -11.65 -8.43 -11.34
N VAL A 85 -11.73 -7.10 -11.41
CA VAL A 85 -11.94 -6.24 -10.24
C VAL A 85 -13.25 -6.58 -9.56
N LEU A 86 -14.34 -6.68 -10.34
CA LEU A 86 -15.66 -7.05 -9.82
C LEU A 86 -15.63 -8.42 -9.12
N CYS A 87 -15.02 -9.44 -9.73
CA CYS A 87 -14.92 -10.79 -9.16
C CYS A 87 -14.09 -10.85 -7.87
N VAL A 88 -13.05 -10.03 -7.75
CA VAL A 88 -12.23 -9.96 -6.54
C VAL A 88 -12.98 -9.26 -5.40
N ARG A 89 -13.79 -8.25 -5.75
CA ARG A 89 -14.44 -7.35 -4.78
C ARG A 89 -15.87 -7.76 -4.42
N SER A 90 -16.50 -8.62 -5.22
CA SER A 90 -17.90 -9.05 -5.02
C SER A 90 -18.08 -10.53 -5.30
N VAL A 91 -18.59 -11.26 -4.30
CA VAL A 91 -18.98 -12.66 -4.46
C VAL A 91 -20.10 -12.85 -5.49
N PHE A 92 -20.98 -11.85 -5.64
CA PHE A 92 -22.05 -11.87 -6.63
C PHE A 92 -21.48 -11.87 -8.04
N PHE A 93 -20.60 -10.91 -8.36
CA PHE A 93 -19.95 -10.84 -9.68
C PHE A 93 -19.00 -12.02 -9.90
N ARG A 94 -18.34 -12.51 -8.85
CA ARG A 94 -17.53 -13.73 -8.92
C ARG A 94 -18.35 -14.95 -9.35
N THR A 95 -19.57 -15.07 -8.84
CA THR A 95 -20.49 -16.13 -9.23
C THR A 95 -21.03 -15.90 -10.64
N MET A 96 -21.49 -14.70 -10.96
CA MET A 96 -22.03 -14.32 -12.27
C MET A 96 -21.02 -14.53 -13.41
N PHE A 97 -19.77 -14.13 -13.24
CA PHE A 97 -18.71 -14.34 -14.23
C PHE A 97 -17.93 -15.65 -14.01
N GLY A 98 -18.43 -16.52 -13.14
CA GLY A 98 -17.84 -17.82 -12.84
C GLY A 98 -18.02 -18.85 -13.95
N ILE A 99 -17.36 -20.00 -13.81
CA ILE A 99 -17.50 -21.11 -14.74
C ILE A 99 -18.96 -21.59 -14.75
N GLY A 100 -19.52 -21.80 -15.94
CA GLY A 100 -20.86 -22.36 -16.13
C GLY A 100 -21.99 -21.33 -16.20
N MET A 101 -21.69 -20.05 -15.99
CA MET A 101 -22.64 -18.95 -16.20
C MET A 101 -22.51 -18.38 -17.61
N LYS A 102 -23.62 -17.91 -18.18
CA LYS A 102 -23.66 -17.32 -19.52
C LYS A 102 -22.95 -15.96 -19.54
N GLU A 103 -23.06 -15.22 -18.46
CA GLU A 103 -22.54 -13.86 -18.28
C GLU A 103 -21.02 -13.83 -18.29
N ARG A 104 -20.36 -14.94 -17.96
CA ARG A 104 -18.91 -15.10 -18.04
C ARG A 104 -18.35 -14.67 -19.39
N ASP A 105 -18.91 -15.20 -20.47
CA ASP A 105 -18.44 -14.94 -21.83
C ASP A 105 -19.26 -13.84 -22.52
N ALA A 106 -20.28 -13.28 -21.84
CA ALA A 106 -21.09 -12.19 -22.36
C ALA A 106 -20.30 -10.87 -22.40
N ALA A 107 -20.47 -10.12 -23.49
CA ALA A 107 -19.96 -8.75 -23.59
C ALA A 107 -20.84 -7.75 -22.82
N GLU A 108 -22.14 -8.06 -22.71
CA GLU A 108 -23.15 -7.19 -22.10
C GLU A 108 -23.96 -7.93 -21.03
N VAL A 109 -24.29 -7.24 -19.94
CA VAL A 109 -25.13 -7.74 -18.84
C VAL A 109 -26.19 -6.70 -18.50
N THR A 110 -27.45 -7.10 -18.51
CA THR A 110 -28.56 -6.23 -18.11
C THR A 110 -28.72 -6.21 -16.59
N VAL A 111 -28.88 -5.03 -16.02
CA VAL A 111 -29.13 -4.78 -14.61
C VAL A 111 -30.46 -4.06 -14.49
N LEU A 112 -31.47 -4.78 -14.01
CA LEU A 112 -32.81 -4.25 -13.77
C LEU A 112 -32.90 -3.70 -12.35
N GLU A 113 -33.95 -2.91 -12.08
CA GLU A 113 -34.32 -2.44 -10.72
C GLU A 113 -33.30 -1.48 -10.07
N THR A 114 -32.53 -0.74 -10.86
CA THR A 114 -31.67 0.36 -10.39
C THR A 114 -31.54 1.42 -11.48
N ASP A 115 -31.30 2.66 -11.08
CA ASP A 115 -30.88 3.72 -11.99
C ASP A 115 -29.35 3.69 -12.22
N LEU A 116 -28.91 4.38 -13.27
CA LEU A 116 -27.51 4.46 -13.65
C LEU A 116 -26.63 5.09 -12.56
N ALA A 117 -27.10 6.10 -11.85
CA ALA A 117 -26.29 6.80 -10.85
C ALA A 117 -26.01 5.88 -9.64
N THR A 118 -27.03 5.21 -9.13
CA THR A 118 -26.88 4.21 -8.05
C THR A 118 -25.95 3.07 -8.46
N PHE A 119 -26.09 2.55 -9.69
CA PHE A 119 -25.21 1.49 -10.17
C PHE A 119 -23.77 1.96 -10.37
N THR A 120 -23.58 3.18 -10.89
CA THR A 120 -22.26 3.82 -11.04
C THR A 120 -21.57 3.93 -9.69
N ALA A 121 -22.26 4.44 -8.67
CA ALA A 121 -21.73 4.55 -7.31
C ALA A 121 -21.29 3.19 -6.72
N LEU A 122 -22.04 2.11 -7.01
CA LEU A 122 -21.64 0.77 -6.62
C LEU A 122 -20.35 0.33 -7.32
N ILE A 123 -20.25 0.53 -8.63
CA ILE A 123 -19.05 0.12 -9.39
C ILE A 123 -17.84 0.95 -8.96
N ASP A 124 -18.00 2.26 -8.76
CA ASP A 124 -16.95 3.13 -8.25
C ASP A 124 -16.45 2.67 -6.87
N TYR A 125 -17.37 2.32 -5.97
CA TYR A 125 -17.00 1.74 -4.68
C TYR A 125 -16.22 0.43 -4.83
N LEU A 126 -16.66 -0.47 -5.73
CA LEU A 126 -15.95 -1.73 -5.96
C LEU A 126 -14.54 -1.49 -6.54
N CYS A 127 -14.37 -0.50 -7.41
CA CYS A 127 -13.09 -0.20 -8.06
C CYS A 127 -12.15 0.63 -7.18
N THR A 128 -12.66 1.53 -6.34
CA THR A 128 -11.85 2.58 -5.69
C THR A 128 -11.94 2.62 -4.16
N ASP A 129 -12.83 1.83 -3.56
CA ASP A 129 -13.20 1.91 -2.13
C ASP A 129 -13.75 3.29 -1.71
N GLN A 130 -14.15 4.13 -2.67
CA GLN A 130 -14.80 5.41 -2.43
C GLN A 130 -16.27 5.33 -2.84
N LEU A 131 -17.15 5.81 -1.97
CA LEU A 131 -18.58 5.88 -2.23
C LEU A 131 -19.00 7.35 -2.20
N ASP A 132 -19.40 7.87 -3.35
CA ASP A 132 -20.03 9.17 -3.48
C ASP A 132 -21.47 8.94 -3.96
N LEU A 133 -22.44 9.35 -3.15
CA LEU A 133 -23.86 9.22 -3.45
C LEU A 133 -24.44 10.51 -4.05
N GLY A 134 -23.60 11.50 -4.35
CA GLY A 134 -24.02 12.86 -4.69
C GLY A 134 -24.56 13.60 -3.46
N GLU A 135 -24.78 14.91 -3.60
CA GLU A 135 -25.54 15.65 -2.59
C GLU A 135 -26.99 15.15 -2.63
N GLY A 136 -27.45 14.56 -1.52
CA GLY A 136 -28.83 14.10 -1.40
C GLY A 136 -29.80 15.27 -1.59
N GLU A 137 -30.78 15.08 -2.47
CA GLU A 137 -31.93 15.98 -2.61
C GLU A 137 -32.97 15.73 -1.52
#